data_AF-A0A2T6EA45-F1
#
_entry.id   AF-A0A2T6EA45-F1
#
_cell.length_a   1.000
_cell.length_b   1.000
_cell.length_c   1.000
_cell.angle_alpha   90.00
_cell.angle_beta   90.00
_cell.angle_gamma   90.00
#
_symmetry.space_group_name_H-M   'P 1'
#
loop_
_entity.id
_entity.type
_entity.pdbx_description
1 polymer ?
#
loop_
_entity_poly.entity_id
_entity_poly.type
_entity_poly.pdbx_seq_one_letter_code
_entity_poly.pdbx_strand_id
1 'polypeptide(L)'
;MKDNHRSIQAWVAERTHFSFLFPDGSTIGRSFESHYSVERVEQTVDQLVVYLSDNMVFEIDGAFEVLEEGYRYEMSGFTRLRFFIGGVIQREYTLGTFCLAGF
;
A
#
# COMPACT_ATOMS: atom_id res chain seq x y z
N MET A 1 23.19 -14.55 -4.87
CA MET A 1 22.29 -13.45 -4.46
C MET A 1 20.92 -13.76 -5.04
N LYS A 2 19.92 -13.97 -4.19
CA LYS A 2 18.53 -14.21 -4.64
C LYS A 2 17.78 -12.89 -4.48
N ASP A 3 17.98 -11.97 -5.41
CA ASP A 3 17.18 -10.74 -5.47
C ASP A 3 16.13 -10.89 -6.57
N ASN A 4 15.19 -11.82 -6.35
CA ASN A 4 13.93 -11.80 -7.09
C ASN A 4 12.95 -10.92 -6.30
N HIS A 5 13.28 -9.63 -6.11
CA HIS A 5 12.25 -8.67 -5.69
C HIS A 5 11.27 -8.55 -6.85
N ARG A 6 10.13 -9.22 -6.70
CA ARG A 6 9.03 -9.08 -7.62
C ARG A 6 8.53 -7.64 -7.55
N SER A 7 8.24 -7.04 -8.70
CA SER A 7 7.66 -5.69 -8.70
C SER A 7 6.27 -5.72 -8.06
N ILE A 8 5.95 -4.70 -7.27
CA ILE A 8 4.63 -4.57 -6.64
C ILE A 8 3.51 -4.58 -7.69
N GLN A 9 3.76 -4.03 -8.88
CA GLN A 9 2.84 -4.13 -10.02
C GLN A 9 2.53 -5.57 -10.41
N ALA A 10 3.57 -6.41 -10.57
CA ALA A 10 3.36 -7.82 -10.88
C ALA A 10 2.64 -8.53 -9.73
N TRP A 11 3.01 -8.27 -8.48
CA TRP A 11 2.37 -8.86 -7.29
C TRP A 11 0.89 -8.51 -7.17
N VAL A 12 0.53 -7.24 -7.41
CA VAL A 12 -0.85 -6.78 -7.43
C VAL A 12 -1.65 -7.48 -8.54
N ALA A 13 -1.07 -7.65 -9.73
CA ALA A 13 -1.78 -8.21 -10.88
C ALA A 13 -2.24 -9.67 -10.70
N GLU A 14 -1.67 -10.42 -9.76
CA GLU A 14 -2.08 -11.80 -9.45
C GLU A 14 -3.15 -11.89 -8.36
N ARG A 15 -3.59 -10.77 -7.80
CA ARG A 15 -4.51 -10.71 -6.66
C ARG A 15 -5.74 -9.90 -7.02
N THR A 16 -6.86 -10.25 -6.39
CA THR A 16 -8.16 -9.67 -6.73
C THR A 16 -8.71 -8.80 -5.61
N HIS A 17 -8.37 -9.13 -4.37
CA HIS A 17 -8.91 -8.47 -3.19
C HIS A 17 -7.78 -7.99 -2.30
N PHE A 18 -7.84 -6.74 -1.86
CA PHE A 18 -6.81 -6.12 -1.03
C PHE A 18 -7.40 -5.55 0.26
N SER A 19 -6.61 -5.64 1.32
CA SER A 19 -6.83 -4.96 2.60
C SER A 19 -5.54 -4.30 3.06
N PHE A 20 -5.63 -3.35 3.98
CA PHE A 20 -4.46 -2.60 4.44
C PHE A 20 -4.54 -2.24 5.91
N LEU A 21 -3.37 -2.02 6.52
CA LEU A 21 -3.18 -1.59 7.89
C LEU A 21 -2.30 -0.34 7.92
N PHE A 22 -2.78 0.69 8.58
CA PHE A 22 -2.03 1.93 8.79
C PHE A 22 -0.95 1.78 9.87
N PRO A 23 0.05 2.68 9.89
CA PRO A 23 1.09 2.69 10.93
C PRO A 23 0.60 2.74 12.38
N ASP A 24 -0.60 3.28 12.62
CA ASP A 24 -1.25 3.33 13.95
C ASP A 24 -2.06 2.07 14.29
N GLY A 25 -2.02 1.04 13.43
CA GLY A 25 -2.80 -0.19 13.58
C GLY A 25 -4.28 -0.04 13.21
N SER A 26 -4.70 1.10 12.67
CA SER A 26 -6.08 1.28 12.19
C SER A 26 -6.28 0.76 10.77
N THR A 27 -7.53 0.47 10.43
CA THR A 27 -8.00 0.08 9.08
C THR A 27 -9.16 0.99 8.66
N ILE A 28 -9.52 0.99 7.37
CA ILE A 28 -10.78 1.58 6.90
C ILE A 28 -11.81 0.47 6.76
N GLY A 29 -12.97 0.66 7.40
CA GLY A 29 -14.02 -0.34 7.47
C GLY A 29 -13.81 -1.34 8.61
N ARG A 30 -14.52 -2.49 8.56
CA ARG A 30 -14.25 -3.61 9.46
C ARG A 30 -13.13 -4.45 8.86
N SER A 31 -12.10 -4.73 9.67
CA SER A 31 -11.03 -5.66 9.32
C SER A 31 -11.62 -6.95 8.73
N PHE A 32 -11.10 -7.39 7.58
CA PHE A 32 -11.51 -8.59 6.84
C PHE A 32 -12.87 -8.56 6.11
N GLU A 33 -13.65 -7.47 6.16
CA GLU A 33 -14.89 -7.32 5.37
C GLU A 33 -14.75 -6.35 4.19
N SER A 34 -13.78 -5.44 4.26
CA SER A 34 -13.53 -4.47 3.19
C SER A 34 -12.47 -5.00 2.24
N HIS A 35 -12.92 -5.44 1.06
CA HIS A 35 -12.06 -5.89 -0.02
C HIS A 35 -12.04 -4.85 -1.12
N TYR A 36 -10.88 -4.26 -1.35
CA TYR A 36 -10.67 -3.28 -2.41
C TYR A 36 -9.97 -3.94 -3.60
N SER A 37 -10.21 -3.44 -4.81
CA SER A 37 -9.40 -3.82 -5.97
C SER A 37 -8.35 -2.75 -6.23
N VAL A 38 -7.13 -3.14 -6.59
CA VAL A 38 -6.15 -2.17 -7.10
C VAL A 38 -6.45 -1.90 -8.58
N GLU A 39 -6.71 -0.64 -8.90
CA GLU A 39 -7.00 -0.18 -10.25
C GLU A 39 -5.70 0.13 -11.01
N ARG A 40 -4.71 0.67 -10.29
CA ARG A 40 -3.45 1.12 -10.88
C ARG A 40 -2.35 1.26 -9.83
N VAL A 41 -1.11 1.02 -10.24
CA VAL A 41 0.08 1.30 -9.42
C VAL A 41 1.07 2.11 -10.24
N GLU A 42 1.50 3.24 -9.70
CA GLU A 42 2.59 4.05 -10.23
C GLU A 42 3.77 3.95 -9.27
N GLN A 43 4.97 3.68 -9.79
CA GLN A 43 6.16 3.56 -8.98
C GLN A 43 7.32 4.29 -9.66
N THR A 44 8.01 5.12 -8.88
CA THR A 44 9.30 5.73 -9.22
C THR A 44 10.35 5.29 -8.20
N VAL A 45 11.56 5.85 -8.27
CA VAL A 45 12.63 5.54 -7.31
C VAL A 45 12.27 5.97 -5.89
N ASP A 46 11.58 7.11 -5.75
CA ASP A 46 11.30 7.74 -4.45
C ASP A 46 9.80 7.84 -4.15
N GLN A 47 8.96 7.20 -4.95
CA GLN A 47 7.51 7.30 -4.79
C GLN A 47 6.79 6.02 -5.21
N LEU A 48 5.79 5.64 -4.44
CA LEU A 48 4.80 4.61 -4.79
C LEU A 48 3.39 5.18 -4.61
N VAL A 49 2.58 5.08 -5.65
CA VAL A 49 1.18 5.47 -5.64
C VAL A 49 0.32 4.26 -6.00
N VAL A 50 -0.59 3.88 -5.11
CA VAL A 50 -1.52 2.76 -5.29
C VAL A 50 -2.94 3.31 -5.34
N TYR A 51 -3.59 3.13 -6.48
CA TYR A 51 -4.99 3.50 -6.71
C TYR A 51 -5.87 2.28 -6.47
N LEU A 52 -6.82 2.42 -5.56
CA LEU A 52 -7.79 1.41 -5.20
C LEU A 52 -9.20 1.82 -5.67
N SER A 53 -10.11 0.86 -5.66
CA SER A 53 -11.55 1.10 -5.81
C SER A 53 -12.06 2.19 -4.87
N ASP A 54 -13.25 2.70 -5.15
CA ASP A 54 -13.95 3.70 -4.34
C ASP A 54 -13.15 5.02 -4.17
N ASN A 55 -12.35 5.38 -5.18
CA ASN A 55 -11.53 6.58 -5.23
C ASN A 55 -10.52 6.69 -4.06
N MET A 56 -9.99 5.55 -3.62
CA MET A 56 -8.96 5.49 -2.60
C MET A 56 -7.56 5.52 -3.21
N VAL A 57 -6.66 6.26 -2.59
CA VAL A 57 -5.26 6.36 -3.05
C VAL A 57 -4.32 6.34 -1.85
N PHE A 58 -3.27 5.53 -1.93
CA PHE A 58 -2.08 5.68 -1.07
C PHE A 58 -0.95 6.28 -1.87
N GLU A 59 -0.28 7.26 -1.27
CA GLU A 59 0.96 7.84 -1.79
C GLU A 59 2.04 7.66 -0.72
N ILE A 60 3.13 7.00 -1.08
CA ILE A 60 4.31 6.78 -0.23
C ILE A 60 5.47 7.50 -0.88
N ASP A 61 6.04 8.48 -0.17
CA ASP A 61 7.14 9.33 -0.61
C ASP A 61 8.44 9.02 0.16
N GLY A 62 9.57 9.18 -0.52
CA GLY A 62 10.93 9.02 -0.01
C GLY A 62 11.50 7.63 -0.25
N ALA A 63 12.70 7.38 0.26
CA ALA A 63 13.27 6.04 0.27
C ALA A 63 12.48 5.18 1.27
N PHE A 64 11.93 4.06 0.82
CA PHE A 64 11.24 3.10 1.67
C PHE A 64 11.73 1.69 1.39
N GLU A 65 11.68 0.85 2.41
CA GLU A 65 11.97 -0.56 2.31
C GLU A 65 10.66 -1.33 2.13
N VAL A 66 10.73 -2.38 1.31
CA VAL A 66 9.60 -3.27 1.03
C VAL A 66 9.96 -4.68 1.46
N LEU A 67 9.23 -5.22 2.43
CA LEU A 67 9.31 -6.62 2.83
C LEU A 67 8.11 -7.38 2.26
N GLU A 68 8.38 -8.37 1.39
CA GLU A 68 7.36 -9.26 0.83
C GLU A 68 7.25 -10.53 1.67
N GLU A 69 6.07 -10.76 2.26
CA GLU A 69 5.76 -11.96 3.03
C GLU A 69 4.46 -12.59 2.51
N GLY A 70 4.58 -13.44 1.48
CA GLY A 70 3.48 -14.20 0.91
C GLY A 70 2.34 -13.31 0.39
N TYR A 71 1.29 -13.14 1.20
CA TYR A 71 0.11 -12.34 0.87
C TYR A 71 0.22 -10.88 1.31
N ARG A 72 1.38 -10.43 1.79
CA ARG A 72 1.55 -9.08 2.34
C ARG A 72 2.81 -8.39 1.85
N TYR A 73 2.69 -7.10 1.59
CA TYR A 73 3.80 -6.15 1.54
C TYR A 73 3.78 -5.28 2.78
N GLU A 74 4.92 -5.24 3.47
CA GLU A 74 5.18 -4.25 4.51
C GLU A 74 6.11 -3.18 3.97
N MET A 75 5.71 -1.92 4.14
CA MET A 75 6.44 -0.75 3.71
C MET A 75 6.80 0.10 4.93
N SER A 76 8.09 0.37 5.13
CA SER A 76 8.59 1.18 6.24
C SER A 76 9.77 2.05 5.82
N GLY A 77 10.20 2.97 6.68
CA GLY A 77 11.30 3.90 6.38
C GLY A 77 10.93 5.08 5.45
N PHE A 78 9.71 5.11 4.93
CA PHE A 78 9.20 6.21 4.11
C PHE A 78 9.30 7.57 4.82
N THR A 79 9.49 8.63 4.03
CA THR A 79 9.43 10.00 4.54
C THR A 79 7.98 10.40 4.83
N ARG A 80 7.05 9.94 3.99
CA ARG A 80 5.63 10.21 4.17
C ARG A 80 4.77 9.14 3.55
N LEU A 81 3.67 8.82 4.21
CA LEU A 81 2.54 8.07 3.69
C LEU A 81 1.31 8.97 3.78
N ARG A 82 0.59 9.16 2.67
CA ARG A 82 -0.72 9.82 2.64
C ARG A 82 -1.77 8.86 2.14
N PHE A 83 -2.96 8.98 2.71
CA PHE A 83 -4.13 8.26 2.27
C PHE A 83 -5.24 9.23 1.91
N PHE A 84 -5.81 9.06 0.72
CA PHE A 84 -6.83 9.93 0.14
C PHE A 84 -8.11 9.15 -0.10
N ILE A 85 -9.25 9.84 0.05
CA ILE A 85 -10.56 9.41 -0.47
C ILE A 85 -11.12 10.57 -1.28
N GLY A 86 -11.43 10.34 -2.56
CA GLY A 86 -12.01 11.37 -3.42
C GLY A 86 -11.11 12.62 -3.56
N GLY A 87 -9.78 12.43 -3.52
CA GLY A 87 -8.79 13.51 -3.61
C GLY A 87 -8.55 14.28 -2.31
N VAL A 88 -9.21 13.95 -1.20
CA VAL A 88 -9.00 14.59 0.11
C VAL A 88 -8.15 13.70 1.00
N ILE A 89 -7.07 14.26 1.56
CA ILE A 89 -6.23 13.58 2.55
C ILE A 89 -7.05 13.26 3.79
N GLN A 90 -7.18 11.97 4.09
CA GLN A 90 -7.83 11.47 5.30
C GLN A 90 -6.82 11.22 6.42
N ARG A 91 -5.63 10.73 6.06
CA ARG A 91 -4.57 10.36 6.99
C ARG A 91 -3.20 10.67 6.39
N GLU A 92 -2.27 11.07 7.24
CA GLU A 92 -0.86 11.28 6.89
C GLU A 92 0.02 10.72 8.01
N TYR A 93 1.10 10.02 7.63
CA TYR A 93 2.07 9.44 8.54
C TYR A 93 3.49 9.74 8.07
N THR A 94 4.40 9.99 9.00
CA THR A 94 5.84 10.20 8.72
C THR A 94 6.73 9.17 9.38
N LEU A 95 6.13 8.14 10.00
CA LEU A 95 6.82 7.05 10.67
C LEU A 95 5.93 5.80 10.78
N GLY A 96 6.56 4.65 11.00
CA GLY A 96 5.93 3.35 11.22
C GLY A 96 5.87 2.47 9.97
N THR A 97 4.99 1.47 10.01
CA THR A 97 4.88 0.44 8.96
C THR A 97 3.48 0.41 8.37
N PHE A 98 3.39 0.53 7.06
CA PHE A 98 2.15 0.33 6.31
C PHE A 98 2.13 -1.10 5.76
N CYS A 99 1.01 -1.80 5.91
CA CYS A 99 0.83 -3.12 5.33
C CYS A 99 -0.24 -3.07 4.23
N LEU A 100 0.07 -3.64 3.07
CA LEU A 100 -0.88 -3.97 2.03
C LEU A 100 -0.94 -5.49 1.90
N ALA A 101 -2.10 -6.08 2.17
CA ALA A 101 -2.35 -7.50 2.01
C ALA A 101 -3.24 -7.75 0.79
N GLY A 102 -2.96 -8.80 0.02
CA GLY A 102 -3.77 -9.14 -1.15
C GLY A 102 -3.94 -10.65 -1.34
N PHE A 103 -5.16 -11.02 -1.75
CA PHE A 103 -5.72 -12.36 -1.78
C PHE A 103 -6.31 -12.73 -3.14
#